data_AF-A0A1F7CK38-F1
#
_entry.id   AF-A0A1F7CK38-F1
#
_cell.length_a   1.000
_cell.length_b   1.000
_cell.length_c   1.000
_cell.angle_alpha   90.00
_cell.angle_beta   90.00
_cell.angle_gamma   90.00
#
_symmetry.space_group_name_H-M   'P 1'
#
loop_
_entity.id
_entity.type
_entity.pdbx_description
1 polymer ?
#
loop_
_entity_poly.entity_id
_entity_poly.type
_entity_poly.pdbx_seq_one_letter_code
_entity_poly.pdbx_strand_id
1 'polypeptide(L)'
;MKGMYGTEFLHASHLFGLSCGQMRSGPNKVTHNSGWYNRHGEKLGWGDLSSDDYLRISRELQYGEHFVILGEQDSFQNFVGRTWITWSMADTKPDEESPGIDYVAERTICVITFGNVYVVDQCELYKEATTIIRDGLTAYVLKKDAVRQLLA
;
A
#
# COMPACT_ATOMS: atom_id res chain seq x y z
N MET A 1 21.31 -1.15 7.33
CA MET A 1 20.58 -0.13 6.56
C MET A 1 19.27 -0.79 6.16
N LYS A 2 18.13 -0.40 6.75
CA LYS A 2 16.82 -0.93 6.35
C LYS A 2 16.33 0.00 5.24
N GLY A 3 16.47 -0.41 3.99
CA GLY A 3 15.94 0.33 2.84
C GLY A 3 14.82 -0.49 2.21
N MET A 4 13.74 0.17 1.77
CA MET A 4 12.63 -0.49 1.06
C MET A 4 13.04 -0.92 -0.35
N TYR A 5 13.82 -1.99 -0.46
CA TYR A 5 14.17 -2.61 -1.73
C TYR A 5 13.26 -3.82 -1.96
N GLY A 6 12.69 -3.96 -3.17
CA GLY A 6 11.74 -5.01 -3.54
C GLY A 6 12.25 -6.46 -3.46
N THR A 7 13.49 -6.68 -3.04
CA THR A 7 14.09 -8.01 -2.88
C THR A 7 13.92 -8.61 -1.48
N GLU A 8 13.31 -7.90 -0.52
CA GLU A 8 12.99 -8.44 0.81
C GLU A 8 11.71 -9.30 0.82
N PHE A 9 11.49 -10.11 -0.22
CA PHE A 9 10.50 -11.21 -0.24
C PHE A 9 10.90 -12.38 0.68
N LEU A 10 11.58 -12.08 1.80
CA LEU A 10 11.79 -13.04 2.86
C LEU A 10 10.50 -13.06 3.65
N HIS A 11 9.90 -14.25 3.80
CA HIS A 11 8.85 -14.54 4.79
C HIS A 11 9.19 -14.01 6.22
N ALA A 12 10.46 -13.65 6.46
CA ALA A 12 11.00 -13.10 7.69
C ALA A 12 11.36 -11.59 7.64
N SER A 13 11.09 -10.84 6.55
CA SER A 13 11.26 -9.39 6.58
C SER A 13 10.13 -8.77 7.41
N HIS A 14 10.48 -8.31 8.60
CA HIS A 14 9.60 -7.55 9.49
C HIS A 14 9.64 -6.06 9.14
N LEU A 15 9.36 -5.72 7.88
CA LEU A 15 9.31 -4.34 7.41
C LEU A 15 8.26 -3.59 8.24
N PHE A 16 8.70 -2.60 9.02
CA PHE A 16 7.85 -1.90 10.00
C PHE A 16 7.06 -2.85 10.92
N GLY A 17 7.63 -4.00 11.30
CA GLY A 17 6.95 -5.00 12.13
C GLY A 17 5.76 -5.71 11.46
N LEU A 18 5.58 -5.54 10.14
CA LEU A 18 4.55 -6.22 9.37
C LEU A 18 5.00 -7.64 9.01
N SER A 19 4.03 -8.52 8.75
CA SER A 19 4.27 -9.85 8.18
C SER A 19 3.44 -10.03 6.93
N CYS A 20 4.01 -10.61 5.88
CA CYS A 20 3.25 -10.93 4.66
C CYS A 20 2.11 -11.90 4.99
N GLY A 21 0.92 -11.60 4.46
CA GLY A 21 -0.30 -12.35 4.74
C GLY A 21 -0.88 -12.15 6.12
N GLN A 22 -0.43 -11.14 6.88
CA GLN A 22 -1.03 -10.85 8.18
C GLN A 22 -2.51 -10.54 8.03
N MET A 23 -3.31 -11.13 8.91
CA MET A 23 -4.73 -10.84 9.04
C MET A 23 -4.94 -9.93 10.25
N ARG A 24 -5.81 -8.93 10.11
CA ARG A 24 -6.23 -8.06 11.20
C ARG A 24 -7.73 -8.22 11.41
N SER A 25 -8.17 -8.08 12.66
CA SER A 25 -9.57 -8.07 13.04
C SER A 25 -9.87 -6.86 13.90
N GLY A 26 -11.12 -6.43 13.92
CA GLY A 26 -11.59 -5.34 14.80
C GLY A 26 -11.72 -3.98 14.10
N PRO A 27 -12.14 -2.96 14.85
CA PRO A 27 -12.59 -1.67 14.30
C PRO A 27 -11.48 -0.84 13.67
N ASN A 28 -10.23 -1.07 14.08
CA ASN A 28 -9.05 -0.33 13.63
C ASN A 28 -8.46 -0.89 12.33
N LYS A 29 -9.02 -1.96 11.76
CA LYS A 29 -8.62 -2.46 10.43
C LYS A 29 -9.00 -1.42 9.39
N VAL A 30 -8.02 -1.02 8.58
CA VAL A 30 -8.17 0.01 7.54
C VAL A 30 -8.25 -0.63 6.16
N THR A 31 -7.34 -1.54 5.83
CA THR A 31 -7.34 -2.24 4.53
C THR A 31 -7.45 -3.74 4.71
N HIS A 32 -8.05 -4.39 3.71
CA HIS A 32 -8.12 -5.84 3.62
C HIS A 32 -7.24 -6.33 2.48
N ASN A 33 -6.37 -7.29 2.79
CA ASN A 33 -5.50 -7.99 1.84
C ASN A 33 -4.84 -7.07 0.80
N SER A 34 -4.40 -5.91 1.26
CA SER A 34 -3.79 -4.89 0.41
C SER A 34 -2.38 -5.28 0.03
N GLY A 35 -1.96 -4.98 -1.19
CA GLY A 35 -0.57 -5.04 -1.59
C GLY A 35 0.18 -3.77 -1.22
N TRP A 36 1.44 -3.94 -0.84
CA TRP A 36 2.33 -2.88 -0.40
C TRP A 36 3.48 -2.73 -1.38
N TYR A 37 3.80 -1.51 -1.79
CA TYR A 37 4.79 -1.22 -2.82
C TYR A 37 5.68 -0.05 -2.39
N ASN A 38 6.88 0.04 -2.94
CA ASN A 38 7.70 1.25 -2.83
C ASN A 38 7.41 2.25 -3.96
N ARG A 39 8.06 3.41 -3.91
CA ARG A 39 7.95 4.45 -4.96
C ARG A 39 8.40 3.98 -6.35
N HIS A 40 9.20 2.93 -6.47
CA HIS A 40 9.65 2.41 -7.76
C HIS A 40 8.64 1.44 -8.40
N GLY A 41 7.57 1.12 -7.67
CA GLY A 41 6.55 0.16 -8.09
C GLY A 41 6.96 -1.29 -7.81
N GLU A 42 7.92 -1.53 -6.92
CA GLU A 42 8.31 -2.86 -6.48
C GLU A 42 7.49 -3.27 -5.26
N LYS A 43 6.99 -4.50 -5.25
CA LYS A 43 6.17 -5.06 -4.16
C LYS A 43 7.04 -5.32 -2.94
N LEU A 44 6.59 -4.82 -1.79
CA LEU A 44 7.20 -5.00 -0.48
C LEU A 44 6.53 -6.13 0.31
N GLY A 45 5.26 -6.39 0.04
CA GLY A 45 4.48 -7.41 0.75
C GLY A 45 2.99 -7.26 0.52
N TRP A 46 2.20 -7.95 1.34
CA TRP A 46 0.75 -7.90 1.29
C TRP A 46 0.13 -8.30 2.63
N GLY A 47 -1.11 -7.86 2.87
CA GLY A 47 -1.90 -8.23 4.04
C GLY A 47 -2.82 -7.12 4.50
N ASP A 48 -3.50 -7.37 5.61
CA ASP A 48 -4.34 -6.38 6.28
C ASP A 48 -3.48 -5.34 7.01
N LEU A 49 -3.90 -4.07 7.01
CA LEU A 49 -3.27 -3.00 7.80
C LEU A 49 -4.28 -2.35 8.74
N SER A 50 -3.82 -1.97 9.94
CA SER A 50 -4.58 -1.15 10.89
C SER A 50 -4.17 0.33 10.87
N SER A 51 -4.93 1.19 11.54
CA SER A 51 -4.55 2.60 11.76
C SER A 51 -3.23 2.73 12.51
N ASP A 52 -2.95 1.83 13.46
CA ASP A 52 -1.67 1.78 14.18
C ASP A 52 -0.50 1.41 13.26
N ASP A 53 -0.72 0.51 12.30
CA ASP A 53 0.30 0.16 11.30
C ASP A 53 0.64 1.40 10.45
N TYR A 54 -0.37 2.16 10.02
CA TYR A 54 -0.17 3.41 9.26
C TYR A 54 0.66 4.43 10.04
N LEU A 55 0.34 4.65 11.32
CA LEU A 55 1.08 5.56 12.20
C LEU A 55 2.51 5.09 12.46
N ARG A 56 2.74 3.78 12.59
CA ARG A 56 4.07 3.22 12.78
C ARG A 56 4.92 3.40 11.53
N ILE A 57 4.39 3.03 10.36
CA ILE A 57 5.07 3.17 9.07
C ILE A 57 5.47 4.64 8.85
N SER A 58 4.55 5.60 9.04
CA SER A 58 4.86 7.02 8.80
C SER A 58 5.96 7.56 9.71
N ARG A 59 6.11 7.02 10.93
CA ARG A 59 7.16 7.41 11.88
C ARG A 59 8.52 6.75 11.60
N GLU A 60 8.51 5.56 11.02
CA GLU A 60 9.72 4.75 10.79
C GLU A 60 10.32 4.91 9.39
N LEU A 61 9.55 5.38 8.40
CA LEU A 61 10.04 5.68 7.06
C LEU A 61 11.18 6.70 7.09
N GLN A 62 12.11 6.61 6.15
CA GLN A 62 13.11 7.66 5.95
C GLN A 62 12.60 8.74 4.99
N TYR A 63 13.23 9.91 5.02
CA TYR A 63 12.89 10.98 4.08
C TYR A 63 13.13 10.53 2.64
N GLY A 64 12.11 10.71 1.77
CA GLY A 64 12.14 10.27 0.37
C GLY A 64 11.67 8.83 0.13
N GLU A 65 11.46 8.04 1.19
CA GLU A 65 10.81 6.73 1.14
C GLU A 65 9.29 6.87 1.09
N HIS A 66 8.64 6.00 0.32
CA HIS A 66 7.18 5.95 0.19
C HIS A 66 6.69 4.52 0.33
N PHE A 67 5.70 4.32 1.19
CA PHE A 67 4.97 3.06 1.32
C PHE A 67 3.61 3.23 0.65
N VAL A 68 3.42 2.55 -0.47
CA VAL A 68 2.27 2.70 -1.35
C VAL A 68 1.35 1.50 -1.19
N ILE A 69 0.06 1.76 -1.06
CA ILE A 69 -0.94 0.74 -0.75
C ILE A 69 -1.93 0.68 -1.91
N LEU A 70 -2.09 -0.53 -2.46
CA LEU A 70 -3.08 -0.87 -3.48
C LEU A 70 -4.15 -1.78 -2.86
N GLY A 71 -5.37 -1.71 -3.40
CA GLY A 71 -6.42 -2.66 -3.05
C GLY A 71 -6.09 -4.08 -3.53
N GLU A 72 -6.71 -5.08 -2.91
CA GLU A 72 -6.52 -6.50 -3.25
C GLU A 72 -6.80 -6.80 -4.74
N GLN A 73 -7.81 -6.16 -5.32
CA GLN A 73 -8.13 -6.27 -6.75
C GLN A 73 -6.91 -5.93 -7.62
N ASP A 74 -6.29 -4.79 -7.36
CA ASP A 74 -5.21 -4.24 -8.18
C ASP A 74 -3.83 -4.74 -7.80
N SER A 75 -3.67 -5.38 -6.64
CA SER A 75 -2.37 -5.90 -6.18
C SER A 75 -2.23 -7.42 -6.27
N PHE A 76 -3.32 -8.14 -6.56
CA PHE A 76 -3.32 -9.59 -6.66
C PHE A 76 -4.29 -10.08 -7.74
N GLN A 77 -5.59 -9.76 -7.64
CA GLN A 77 -6.61 -10.40 -8.49
C GLN A 77 -6.42 -10.13 -9.98
N ASN A 78 -5.99 -8.91 -10.35
CA ASN A 78 -5.71 -8.55 -11.75
C ASN A 78 -4.52 -9.32 -12.35
N PHE A 79 -3.67 -9.93 -11.52
CA PHE A 79 -2.49 -10.69 -11.94
C PHE A 79 -2.71 -12.21 -11.92
N VAL A 80 -3.82 -12.69 -11.36
CA VAL A 80 -4.16 -14.12 -11.35
C VAL A 80 -4.42 -14.61 -12.77
N GLY A 81 -3.59 -15.53 -13.25
CA GLY A 81 -3.68 -16.05 -14.62
C GLY A 81 -4.86 -17.01 -14.86
N ARG A 82 -5.46 -17.56 -13.80
CA ARG A 82 -6.57 -18.53 -13.86
C ARG A 82 -7.64 -18.18 -12.83
N THR A 83 -8.70 -17.52 -13.28
CA THR A 83 -9.79 -17.00 -12.44
C THR A 83 -10.66 -18.07 -11.75
N TRP A 84 -10.50 -19.34 -12.09
CA TRP A 84 -11.23 -20.47 -11.48
C TRP A 84 -10.47 -21.18 -10.35
N ILE A 85 -9.23 -20.77 -10.04
CA ILE A 85 -8.46 -21.33 -8.93
C ILE A 85 -8.59 -20.38 -7.73
N THR A 86 -9.01 -20.92 -6.59
CA THR A 86 -9.19 -20.15 -5.35
C THR A 86 -7.83 -19.71 -4.78
N TRP A 87 -7.68 -18.39 -4.65
CA TRP A 87 -6.80 -17.63 -3.75
C TRP A 87 -5.40 -18.20 -3.47
N SER A 88 -5.27 -19.23 -2.62
CA SER A 88 -3.96 -19.77 -2.20
C SER A 88 -3.25 -20.64 -3.23
N MET A 89 -3.91 -20.98 -4.35
CA MET A 89 -3.36 -21.83 -5.42
C MET A 89 -3.22 -21.10 -6.76
N ALA A 90 -3.52 -19.80 -6.78
CA ALA A 90 -3.47 -19.00 -7.98
C ALA A 90 -2.02 -18.60 -8.29
N ASP A 91 -1.51 -19.04 -9.45
CA ASP A 91 -0.28 -18.48 -10.01
C ASP A 91 -0.57 -17.06 -10.49
N THR A 92 0.14 -16.09 -9.93
CA THR A 92 0.19 -14.71 -10.41
C THR A 92 1.24 -14.57 -11.49
N LYS A 93 1.02 -13.60 -12.39
CA LYS A 93 2.01 -13.25 -13.40
C LYS A 93 3.22 -12.54 -12.73
N PRO A 94 4.45 -12.70 -13.26
CA PRO A 94 5.65 -12.08 -12.70
C PRO A 94 5.62 -10.55 -12.61
N ASP A 95 4.77 -9.89 -13.40
CA ASP A 95 4.58 -8.43 -13.35
C ASP A 95 3.86 -7.96 -12.07
N GLU A 96 3.26 -8.86 -11.28
CA GLU A 96 2.66 -8.53 -9.98
C GLU A 96 3.67 -7.96 -8.97
N GLU A 97 4.89 -8.50 -8.97
CA GLU A 97 5.96 -8.12 -8.03
C GLU A 97 6.60 -6.77 -8.37
N SER A 98 6.52 -6.35 -9.64
CA SER A 98 7.08 -5.08 -10.09
C SER A 98 6.33 -4.54 -11.32
N PRO A 99 5.04 -4.16 -11.18
CA PRO A 99 4.22 -3.69 -12.30
C PRO A 99 4.63 -2.30 -12.80
N GLY A 100 5.56 -1.65 -12.09
CA GLY A 100 6.08 -0.34 -12.41
C GLY A 100 5.30 0.79 -11.76
N ILE A 101 6.00 1.91 -11.61
CA ILE A 101 5.51 3.12 -10.92
C ILE A 101 4.23 3.70 -11.54
N ASP A 102 4.05 3.61 -12.86
CA ASP A 102 2.86 4.16 -13.52
C ASP A 102 1.60 3.36 -13.17
N TYR A 103 1.71 2.02 -13.11
CA TYR A 103 0.63 1.17 -12.65
C TYR A 103 0.30 1.43 -11.18
N VAL A 104 1.33 1.50 -10.33
CA VAL A 104 1.17 1.73 -8.90
C VAL A 104 0.51 3.09 -8.64
N ALA A 105 0.98 4.17 -9.26
CA ALA A 105 0.39 5.51 -9.12
C ALA A 105 -1.10 5.54 -9.52
N GLU A 106 -1.46 4.88 -10.62
CA GLU A 106 -2.83 4.84 -11.13
C GLU A 106 -3.79 4.08 -10.20
N ARG A 107 -3.31 3.04 -9.52
CA ARG A 107 -4.13 2.14 -8.69
C ARG A 107 -4.02 2.38 -7.19
N THR A 108 -3.23 3.37 -6.77
CA THR A 108 -2.96 3.65 -5.36
C THR A 108 -4.22 4.07 -4.61
N ILE A 109 -4.51 3.42 -3.48
CA ILE A 109 -5.57 3.86 -2.57
C ILE A 109 -5.02 4.70 -1.40
N CYS A 110 -3.74 4.53 -1.06
CA CYS A 110 -3.08 5.30 -0.02
C CYS A 110 -1.56 5.36 -0.23
N VAL A 111 -0.95 6.50 0.10
CA VAL A 111 0.51 6.68 0.18
C VAL A 111 0.87 7.09 1.60
N ILE A 112 1.87 6.44 2.19
CA ILE A 112 2.46 6.84 3.46
C ILE A 112 3.88 7.35 3.17
N THR A 113 4.20 8.53 3.70
CA THR A 113 5.53 9.12 3.65
C THR A 113 6.01 9.40 5.07
N PHE A 114 7.25 9.86 5.22
CA PHE A 114 7.75 10.27 6.54
C PHE A 114 6.85 11.35 7.15
N GLY A 115 6.24 11.01 8.28
CA GLY A 115 5.34 11.86 9.06
C GLY A 115 3.93 12.06 8.50
N ASN A 116 3.60 11.53 7.31
CA ASN A 116 2.33 11.84 6.65
C ASN A 116 1.65 10.61 6.07
N VAL A 117 0.32 10.67 6.02
CA VAL A 117 -0.54 9.65 5.40
C VAL A 117 -1.48 10.35 4.43
N TYR A 118 -1.55 9.82 3.21
CA TYR A 118 -2.38 10.35 2.13
C TYR A 118 -3.37 9.30 1.67
N VAL A 119 -4.67 9.60 1.72
CA VAL A 119 -5.73 8.76 1.14
C VAL A 119 -6.07 9.31 -0.23
N VAL A 120 -6.07 8.45 -1.25
CA VAL A 120 -6.35 8.88 -2.62
C VAL A 120 -7.85 8.95 -2.86
N ASP A 121 -8.31 10.11 -3.33
CA ASP A 121 -9.70 10.35 -3.71
C ASP A 121 -10.02 9.73 -5.07
N GLN A 122 -10.29 8.42 -5.06
CA GLN A 122 -10.58 7.64 -6.27
C GLN A 122 -11.91 8.00 -6.94
N CYS A 123 -12.83 8.66 -6.22
CA CYS A 123 -14.17 8.96 -6.69
C CYS A 123 -14.44 10.48 -6.81
N GLU A 124 -13.40 11.30 -6.67
CA GLU A 124 -13.48 12.76 -6.72
C GLU A 124 -14.51 13.38 -5.75
N LEU A 125 -14.72 12.74 -4.61
CA LEU A 125 -15.79 13.11 -3.66
C LEU A 125 -15.38 14.26 -2.75
N TYR A 126 -14.08 14.49 -2.58
CA TYR A 126 -13.56 15.42 -1.59
C TYR A 126 -13.10 16.72 -2.23
N LYS A 127 -13.13 17.81 -1.45
CA LYS A 127 -12.50 19.08 -1.86
C LYS A 127 -10.98 18.98 -1.68
N GLU A 128 -10.24 19.84 -2.37
CA GLU A 128 -8.80 19.97 -2.13
C GLU A 128 -8.51 20.31 -0.67
N ALA A 129 -7.33 19.86 -0.19
CA ALA A 129 -6.87 20.04 1.19
C ALA A 129 -7.80 19.46 2.28
N THR A 130 -8.66 18.48 1.94
CA THR A 130 -9.46 17.76 2.93
C THR A 130 -8.56 16.92 3.85
N THR A 131 -8.87 16.90 5.14
CA THR A 131 -8.22 16.06 6.13
C THR A 131 -9.25 15.11 6.75
N ILE A 132 -8.91 13.84 6.88
CA ILE A 132 -9.71 12.80 7.51
C ILE A 132 -9.05 12.45 8.85
N ILE A 133 -9.84 12.41 9.91
CA ILE A 133 -9.39 11.97 11.24
C ILE A 133 -10.21 10.77 11.65
N ARG A 134 -9.55 9.64 11.90
CA ARG A 134 -10.20 8.40 12.35
C ARG A 134 -9.27 7.62 13.27
N ASP A 135 -9.75 7.20 14.42
CA ASP A 135 -9.02 6.31 15.35
C ASP A 135 -7.57 6.81 15.66
N GLY A 136 -7.40 8.13 15.81
CA GLY A 136 -6.11 8.78 16.07
C GLY A 136 -5.20 8.94 14.84
N LEU A 137 -5.60 8.42 13.68
CA LEU A 137 -4.95 8.63 12.39
C LEU A 137 -5.46 9.91 11.75
N THR A 138 -4.55 10.84 11.48
CA THR A 138 -4.79 11.97 10.57
C THR A 138 -4.27 11.61 9.20
N ALA A 139 -5.15 11.67 8.19
CA ALA A 139 -4.80 11.45 6.81
C ALA A 139 -5.23 12.64 5.94
N TYR A 140 -4.39 13.00 4.97
CA TYR A 140 -4.66 14.05 4.01
C TYR A 140 -5.26 13.44 2.75
N VAL A 141 -6.28 14.08 2.19
CA VAL A 141 -6.84 13.62 0.92
C VAL A 141 -5.96 14.10 -0.23
N LEU A 142 -5.55 13.15 -1.08
CA LEU A 142 -4.74 13.38 -2.26
C LEU A 142 -5.58 13.10 -3.50
N LYS A 143 -5.54 14.02 -4.48
CA LYS A 143 -6.17 13.79 -5.79
C LYS A 143 -5.36 12.79 -6.60
N LYS A 144 -6.05 12.02 -7.44
CA LYS A 144 -5.46 10.89 -8.16
C LYS A 144 -4.31 11.32 -9.10
N ASP A 145 -4.48 12.43 -9.80
CA ASP A 145 -3.47 13.04 -10.67
C ASP A 145 -2.22 13.51 -9.92
N ALA A 146 -2.35 13.90 -8.65
CA ALA A 146 -1.24 14.31 -7.80
C ALA A 146 -0.40 13.13 -7.26
N VAL A 147 -0.89 11.89 -7.33
CA VAL A 147 -0.15 10.71 -6.82
C VAL A 147 1.18 10.54 -7.54
N ARG A 148 1.21 10.69 -8.87
CA ARG A 148 2.42 10.48 -9.65
C ARG A 148 3.52 11.47 -9.30
N GLN A 149 3.14 12.71 -9.03
CA GLN A 149 4.05 13.77 -8.60
C GLN A 149 4.59 13.49 -7.19
N LEU A 150 3.76 12.96 -6.28
CA LEU A 150 4.20 12.61 -4.94
C LEU A 150 5.26 11.50 -4.96
N LEU A 151 5.12 10.51 -5.86
CA LEU A 151 6.06 9.38 -5.98
C LEU A 151 7.34 9.73 -6.77
N ALA A 152 7.39 10.92 -7.40
CA ALA A 152 8.46 11.34 -8.31
C ALA A 152 9.78 11.67 -7.62
#